data_AF-D1NW43-F1
#
_entry.id   AF-D1NW43-F1
#
_cell.length_a   1.000
_cell.length_b   1.000
_cell.length_c   1.000
_cell.angle_alpha   90.00
_cell.angle_beta   90.00
_cell.angle_gamma   90.00
#
_symmetry.space_group_name_H-M   'P 1'
#
loop_
_entity.id
_entity.type
_entity.pdbx_description
1 polymer ?
#
loop_
_entity_poly.entity_id
_entity_poly.type
_entity_poly.pdbx_seq_one_letter_code
_entity_poly.pdbx_strand_id
1 'polypeptide(L)' 'MNLLYNTSCFVKEGYGYALCVDGLVDASDGSGLTFLPLDPPMHTNLCIAWRSNRALSQAAQAFLDELRVVLAEHTDALQ' A
#
# COMPACT_ATOMS: atom_id res chain seq x y z
N MET A 1 8.12 13.22 1.99
CA MET A 1 8.79 12.78 0.74
C MET A 1 8.15 11.47 0.33
N ASN A 2 7.40 11.42 -0.78
CA ASN A 2 6.78 10.17 -1.25
C ASN A 2 7.77 9.49 -2.21
N LEU A 3 8.43 8.45 -1.72
CA LEU A 3 9.51 7.78 -2.44
C LEU A 3 9.00 7.14 -3.74
N LEU A 4 7.78 6.58 -3.71
CA LEU A 4 7.21 5.90 -4.85
C LEU A 4 6.71 6.87 -5.92
N TYR A 5 6.17 8.02 -5.52
CA TYR A 5 5.81 9.09 -6.47
C TYR A 5 7.04 9.56 -7.26
N ASN A 6 8.15 9.87 -6.59
CA ASN A 6 9.38 10.26 -7.28
C ASN A 6 9.88 9.16 -8.22
N THR A 7 9.78 7.90 -7.80
CA THR A 7 10.13 6.74 -8.63
C THR A 7 9.26 6.67 -9.88
N SER A 8 7.96 6.95 -9.77
CA SER A 8 7.03 6.94 -10.90
C SER A 8 7.42 7.93 -12.00
N CYS A 9 7.97 9.10 -11.64
CA CYS A 9 8.49 10.05 -12.63
C CYS A 9 9.66 9.46 -13.42
N PHE A 10 10.60 8.77 -12.77
CA PHE A 10 11.71 8.12 -13.47
C PHE A 10 11.25 7.00 -14.41
N VAL A 11 10.24 6.22 -14.00
CA VAL A 11 9.66 5.17 -14.85
C VAL A 11 8.95 5.77 -16.06
N LYS A 12 8.18 6.85 -15.89
CA LYS A 12 7.49 7.55 -16.99
C LYS A 12 8.46 8.10 -18.04
N GLU A 13 9.62 8.59 -17.59
CA GLU A 13 10.68 9.09 -18.47
C GLU A 13 11.55 7.97 -19.07
N GLY A 14 11.27 6.69 -18.76
CA GLY A 14 11.96 5.55 -19.36
C GLY A 14 13.30 5.20 -18.72
N TYR A 15 13.61 5.70 -17.52
CA TYR A 15 14.87 5.40 -16.82
C TYR A 15 14.92 3.99 -16.20
N GLY A 16 13.83 3.23 -16.23
CA GLY A 16 13.79 1.85 -15.75
C GLY A 16 12.40 1.40 -15.30
N TYR A 17 12.36 0.30 -14.54
CA TYR A 17 11.15 -0.27 -13.94
C TYR A 17 11.17 -0.12 -12.42
N ALA A 18 9.98 -0.01 -11.81
CA ALA A 18 9.82 -0.01 -10.37
C ALA A 18 9.20 -1.33 -9.89
N LEU A 19 9.78 -1.91 -8.84
CA LEU A 19 9.15 -3.00 -8.10
C LEU A 19 8.43 -2.41 -6.88
N CYS A 20 7.11 -2.56 -6.81
CA CYS A 20 6.28 -1.96 -5.78
C CYS A 20 5.05 -2.81 -5.44
N VAL A 21 4.37 -2.46 -4.35
CA VAL A 21 3.06 -3.01 -4.01
C VAL A 21 2.00 -2.35 -4.88
N ASP A 22 1.04 -3.14 -5.34
CA ASP A 22 -0.09 -2.69 -6.13
C ASP A 22 -0.91 -1.60 -5.39
N GLY A 23 -1.49 -0.67 -6.16
CA GLY A 23 -2.31 0.43 -5.64
C GLY A 23 -1.54 1.59 -4.99
N LEU A 24 -0.20 1.56 -4.93
CA LEU A 24 0.59 2.65 -4.34
C LEU A 24 0.90 3.82 -5.30
N VAL A 25 0.81 3.60 -6.61
CA VAL A 25 0.97 4.63 -7.66
C VAL A 25 -0.19 4.50 -8.62
N ASP A 26 -0.64 5.62 -9.16
CA ASP A 26 -1.61 5.64 -10.23
C ASP A 26 -1.04 4.99 -11.51
N ALA A 27 -1.50 3.77 -11.77
CA ALA A 27 -1.24 3.01 -12.98
C ALA A 27 -2.53 2.79 -13.80
N SER A 28 -3.53 3.68 -13.64
CA SER A 28 -4.76 3.62 -14.43
C SER A 28 -4.51 4.01 -15.88
N ASP A 29 -5.48 3.70 -16.73
CA ASP A 29 -5.48 4.15 -18.12
C ASP A 29 -5.30 5.68 -18.19
N GLY A 30 -4.30 6.13 -18.95
CA GLY A 30 -3.95 7.54 -19.10
C GLY A 30 -2.84 8.05 -18.17
N SER A 31 -2.40 7.29 -17.16
CA SER A 31 -1.32 7.72 -16.26
C SER A 31 0.08 7.64 -16.91
N GLY A 32 0.19 6.88 -18.01
CA GLY A 32 1.46 6.58 -18.70
C GLY A 32 2.26 5.47 -18.04
N LEU A 33 1.68 4.75 -17.07
CA LEU A 33 2.28 3.61 -16.39
C LEU A 33 1.34 2.40 -16.44
N THR A 34 1.91 1.20 -16.40
CA THR A 34 1.15 -0.05 -16.31
C THR A 34 1.74 -0.89 -15.20
N PHE A 35 0.90 -1.35 -14.26
CA PHE A 35 1.32 -2.30 -13.24
C PHE A 35 1.36 -3.70 -13.84
N LEU A 36 2.49 -4.38 -13.73
CA LEU A 36 2.67 -5.75 -14.18
C LEU A 36 2.85 -6.65 -12.94
N PRO A 37 1.86 -7.50 -12.59
CA PRO A 37 2.01 -8.43 -11.49
C PRO A 37 3.11 -9.44 -11.78
N LEU A 38 3.85 -9.84 -10.74
CA LEU A 38 4.84 -10.91 -10.86
C LEU A 38 4.16 -12.26 -11.06
N ASP A 39 4.82 -13.12 -11.83
CA ASP A 39 4.48 -14.53 -11.98
C ASP A 39 5.69 -15.40 -11.57
N PRO A 40 5.64 -16.11 -10.42
CA PRO A 40 4.49 -16.26 -9.53
C PRO A 40 4.17 -14.99 -8.70
N PRO A 41 2.92 -14.81 -8.23
CA PRO A 41 2.54 -13.68 -7.39
C PRO A 41 3.35 -13.61 -6.10
N MET A 42 3.72 -12.39 -5.71
CA MET A 42 4.40 -12.11 -4.45
C MET A 42 3.54 -11.16 -3.61
N HIS A 43 3.29 -11.54 -2.36
CA HIS A 43 2.51 -10.75 -1.42
C HIS A 43 3.38 -10.24 -0.27
N THR A 44 3.01 -9.11 0.29
CA THR A 44 3.67 -8.53 1.47
C THR A 44 2.64 -8.36 2.58
N ASN A 45 3.07 -8.57 3.84
CA ASN A 45 2.20 -8.37 4.99
C ASN A 45 2.35 -6.93 5.50
N LEU A 46 1.24 -6.20 5.59
CA LEU A 46 1.20 -4.88 6.21
C LEU A 46 0.94 -5.01 7.71
N CYS A 47 1.69 -4.28 8.53
CA CYS A 47 1.49 -4.23 9.98
C CYS A 47 1.40 -2.79 10.49
N ILE A 48 0.60 -2.60 11.54
CA ILE A 48 0.60 -1.37 12.32
C ILE A 48 1.47 -1.60 13.56
N ALA A 49 2.45 -0.72 13.74
CA ALA A 49 3.43 -0.84 14.81
C ALA A 49 3.32 0.32 15.80
N TRP A 50 3.43 0.00 17.09
CA TRP A 50 3.59 0.96 18.19
C TRP A 50 4.56 0.42 19.23
N ARG A 51 5.04 1.30 20.11
CA ARG A 51 5.97 0.90 21.18
C ARG A 51 5.25 0.00 22.18
N SER A 52 5.81 -1.18 22.46
CA SER A 52 5.22 -2.21 23.34
C SER A 52 4.91 -1.71 24.75
N ASN A 53 5.71 -0.79 25.29
CA ASN A 53 5.58 -0.27 26.65
C ASN A 53 4.72 1.02 26.74
N ARG A 54 3.86 1.28 25.75
CA ARG A 54 2.97 2.45 25.76
C ARG A 54 1.56 1.99 25.42
N ALA A 55 0.64 2.21 26.34
CA ALA A 55 -0.78 2.07 26.05
C ALA A 55 -1.18 3.06 24.94
N LEU A 56 -2.03 2.62 24.02
CA LEU A 56 -2.60 3.50 23.01
C LEU A 56 -3.44 4.58 23.72
N SER A 57 -3.44 5.79 23.16
CA SER A 57 -4.40 6.81 23.59
C SER A 57 -5.81 6.37 23.22
N GLN A 58 -6.83 6.96 23.86
CA GLN A 58 -8.23 6.68 23.51
C GLN A 58 -8.51 6.91 22.02
N ALA A 59 -7.95 7.98 21.44
CA ALA A 59 -8.08 8.26 20.00
C ALA A 59 -7.40 7.19 19.12
N ALA A 60 -6.20 6.72 19.51
CA ALA A 60 -5.50 5.68 18.76
C ALA A 60 -6.19 4.31 18.86
N GLN A 61 -6.77 4.01 20.03
CA GLN A 61 -7.58 2.81 20.21
C GLN A 61 -8.84 2.85 19.34
N ALA A 62 -9.58 3.97 19.37
CA ALA A 62 -10.76 4.16 18.52
C ALA A 62 -10.43 4.04 17.02
N PHE A 63 -9.30 4.61 16.59
CA PHE A 63 -8.80 4.44 15.22
C PHE A 63 -8.50 2.98 14.88
N LEU A 64 -7.83 2.25 15.77
CA LEU A 64 -7.48 0.85 15.54
C LEU A 64 -8.73 -0.05 15.48
N ASP A 65 -9.74 0.24 16.30
CA ASP A 65 -10.99 -0.51 16.31
C ASP A 65 -11.80 -0.27 15.04
N GLU A 66 -11.92 0.99 14.60
CA GLU A 66 -12.57 1.34 13.33
C GLU A 66 -11.83 0.72 12.13
N LEU A 67 -10.50 0.80 12.13
CA LEU A 67 -9.71 0.22 11.06
C LEU A 67 -9.92 -1.29 10.94
N ARG A 68 -10.06 -2.01 12.06
CA ARG A 68 -10.35 -3.45 12.04
C ARG A 68 -11.71 -3.75 11.42
N VAL A 69 -12.72 -2.92 11.68
CA VAL A 69 -14.04 -3.04 11.06
C VAL A 69 -13.92 -2.87 9.55
N VAL A 70 -13.32 -1.77 9.09
CA VAL A 70 -13.14 -1.49 7.65
C VAL A 70 -12.36 -2.61 6.95
N LEU A 71 -11.30 -3.14 7.58
CA LEU A 71 -10.52 -4.24 7.00
C LEU A 71 -11.31 -5.54 6.93
N ALA A 72 -12.15 -5.85 7.93
CA ALA A 72 -12.99 -7.04 7.90
C ALA A 72 -13.99 -7.01 6.72
N GLU A 73 -14.55 -5.85 6.41
CA GLU A 73 -15.49 -5.68 5.28
C GLU A 73 -14.83 -5.87 3.90
N HIS A 74 -13.52 -5.63 3.79
CA HIS A 74 -12.78 -5.66 2.52
C HIS A 74 -11.90 -6.91 2.35
N THR A 75 -11.77 -7.76 3.38
CA THR A 75 -10.98 -9.00 3.31
C THR A 75 -11.69 -10.09 2.49
N ASP A 76 -13.02 -10.05 2.37
CA ASP A 76 -13.81 -11.01 1.57
C ASP A 76 -13.62 -10.86 0.04
N ALA A 77 -12.96 -9.81 -0.43
CA ALA A 77 -12.75 -9.54 -1.86
C ALA A 77 -11.40 -10.06 -2.41
N LEU A 78 -10.56 -10.69 -1.58
CA LEU A 78 -9.21 -11.15 -1.95
C LEU A 78 -9.01 -12.68 -1.88
N GLN A 79 -10.10 -13.46 -1.85
CA GLN A 79 -10.07 -14.91 -2.09
C GLN A 79 -10.27 -15.25 -3.58
#